data_AF-A0A6V7L059-F1
#
_entry.id   AF-A0A6V7L059-F1
#
_cell.length_a   1.000
_cell.length_b   1.000
_cell.length_c   1.000
_cell.angle_alpha   90.00
_cell.angle_beta   90.00
_cell.angle_gamma   90.00
#
_symmetry.space_group_name_H-M   'P 1'
#
loop_
_entity.id
_entity.type
_entity.pdbx_description
1 polymer ?
#
loop_
_entity_poly.entity_id
_entity_poly.type
_entity_poly.pdbx_seq_one_letter_code
_entity_poly.pdbx_strand_id
1 'polypeptide(L)'
;CIEILIECFGLLGFWQKNSDSLMMDGYIHHIAPTADANSAYLIVNNKVLKYTHGEGLTSTEIILPEFCDHVEVIKIGTRDILVTLGSRNRLFFDGVEVANNITSICTHSDFLLLTTQQHALVTVRMDEFALSKFSMSTLSIKSWGIDTDEST
;
A
#
# COMPACT_ATOMS: atom_id res chain seq x y z
N CYS A 1 8.73 23.18 3.70
CA CYS A 1 7.27 23.07 3.51
C CYS A 1 6.75 21.68 3.91
N ILE A 2 6.92 21.30 5.18
CA ILE A 2 6.35 20.06 5.76
C ILE A 2 5.06 20.37 6.58
N GLU A 3 4.73 21.65 6.77
CA GLU A 3 3.54 22.07 7.54
C GLU A 3 2.18 21.90 6.82
N ILE A 4 2.10 21.43 5.57
CA ILE A 4 0.86 21.57 4.78
C ILE A 4 0.03 20.27 4.59
N LEU A 5 0.51 19.07 4.92
CA LEU A 5 -0.23 17.85 4.50
C LEU A 5 -0.61 16.83 5.57
N ILE A 6 -0.36 17.11 6.85
CA ILE A 6 -0.86 16.26 7.95
C ILE A 6 -2.19 16.78 8.52
N GLU A 7 -2.65 17.99 8.13
CA GLU A 7 -3.95 18.53 8.56
C GLU A 7 -5.16 17.88 7.87
N CYS A 8 -5.00 17.19 6.74
CA CYS A 8 -6.15 16.66 5.98
C CYS A 8 -6.75 15.36 6.53
N PHE A 9 -6.07 14.65 7.45
CA PHE A 9 -6.57 13.40 8.04
C PHE A 9 -6.62 13.51 9.57
N GLY A 10 -7.56 14.29 10.09
CA GLY A 10 -8.23 14.00 11.38
C GLY A 10 -7.41 14.02 12.68
N LEU A 11 -6.22 14.62 12.74
CA LEU A 11 -5.49 14.88 13.99
C LEU A 11 -5.66 16.34 14.41
N LEU A 12 -6.86 16.69 14.89
CA LEU A 12 -7.11 17.92 15.63
C LEU A 12 -6.46 17.78 17.02
N GLY A 13 -5.25 18.31 17.15
CA GLY A 13 -4.66 18.65 18.45
C GLY A 13 -3.23 18.15 18.63
N PHE A 14 -2.36 19.11 18.96
CA PHE A 14 -1.00 18.96 19.47
C PHE A 14 0.12 18.75 18.45
N TRP A 15 0.60 19.88 17.90
CA TRP A 15 2.03 20.04 17.65
C TRP A 15 2.58 21.10 18.60
N GLN A 16 3.26 20.64 19.65
CA GLN A 16 4.16 21.48 20.42
C GLN A 16 5.38 21.73 19.53
N LYS A 17 5.55 23.00 19.15
CA LYS A 17 6.61 23.51 18.29
C LYS A 17 7.99 23.12 18.84
N ASN A 18 8.61 22.10 18.24
CA ASN A 18 10.01 21.79 18.45
C ASN A 18 10.76 22.08 17.14
N SER A 19 11.74 22.97 17.25
CA SER A 19 12.34 23.73 16.15
C SER A 19 13.44 22.98 15.42
N ASP A 20 13.21 21.72 15.04
CA ASP A 20 14.16 20.94 14.23
C ASP A 20 13.50 20.51 12.93
N SER A 21 13.58 21.37 11.90
CA SER A 21 13.19 21.00 10.55
C SER A 21 14.19 19.98 10.01
N LEU A 22 13.76 18.73 9.86
CA LEU A 22 14.56 17.71 9.17
C LEU A 22 14.63 18.06 7.67
N MET A 23 15.82 18.50 7.25
CA MET A 23 16.12 18.71 5.84
C MET A 23 16.41 17.34 5.22
N MET A 24 15.60 16.94 4.25
CA MET A 24 15.78 15.70 3.52
C MET A 24 16.12 15.99 2.06
N ASP A 25 17.18 15.36 1.56
CA ASP A 25 17.54 15.46 0.15
C ASP A 25 16.59 14.61 -0.71
N GLY A 26 15.63 15.26 -1.36
CA GLY A 26 14.70 14.64 -2.30
C GLY A 26 13.27 15.18 -2.19
N TYR A 27 12.43 14.76 -3.13
CA TYR A 27 11.02 15.09 -3.12
C TYR A 27 10.21 13.95 -2.50
N ILE A 28 9.35 14.27 -1.55
CA ILE A 28 8.37 13.33 -1.04
C ILE A 28 7.32 13.14 -2.12
N HIS A 29 7.21 11.93 -2.66
CA HIS A 29 6.20 11.59 -3.66
C HIS A 29 4.89 11.19 -2.98
N HIS A 30 4.97 10.42 -1.90
CA HIS A 30 3.81 9.94 -1.16
C HIS A 30 4.08 9.90 0.34
N ILE A 31 3.01 10.11 1.09
CA ILE A 31 2.93 9.84 2.54
C ILE A 31 1.76 8.88 2.71
N ALA A 32 2.02 7.71 3.29
CA ALA A 32 1.03 6.68 3.54
C ALA A 32 0.89 6.48 5.06
N PRO A 33 -0.24 6.91 5.66
CA PRO A 33 -0.46 6.67 7.08
C PRO A 33 -0.61 5.18 7.34
N THR A 34 -0.22 4.74 8.53
CA THR A 34 -0.49 3.37 8.99
C THR A 34 -1.76 3.33 9.84
N ALA A 35 -2.18 2.14 10.25
CA ALA A 35 -3.23 2.00 11.26
C ALA A 35 -2.81 2.53 12.64
N ASP A 36 -1.51 2.68 12.91
CA ASP A 36 -0.99 3.36 14.09
C ASP A 36 -0.84 4.85 13.81
N ALA A 37 -1.59 5.68 14.55
CA ALA A 37 -1.53 7.14 14.43
C ALA A 37 -0.13 7.73 14.69
N ASN A 38 0.77 6.97 15.32
CA ASN A 38 2.14 7.38 15.59
C ASN A 38 3.13 7.02 14.49
N SER A 39 2.69 6.35 13.41
CA SER A 39 3.61 5.95 12.34
C SER A 39 3.05 6.13 10.94
N ALA A 40 3.94 6.46 10.01
CA ALA A 40 3.62 6.66 8.61
C ALA A 40 4.81 6.26 7.74
N TYR A 41 4.54 5.83 6.51
CA TYR A 41 5.56 5.56 5.50
C TYR A 41 5.69 6.76 4.56
N LEU A 42 6.92 7.10 4.21
CA LEU A 42 7.24 8.18 3.27
C LEU A 42 8.01 7.58 2.10
N ILE A 43 7.61 7.96 0.89
CA ILE A 43 8.32 7.56 -0.34
C ILE A 43 9.06 8.75 -0.88
N VAL A 44 10.38 8.63 -0.95
CA VAL A 44 11.27 9.67 -1.49
C VAL A 44 12.25 9.04 -2.45
N ASN A 45 12.27 9.49 -3.70
CA ASN A 45 13.17 8.98 -4.74
C ASN A 45 13.18 7.43 -4.83
N ASN A 46 12.01 6.80 -4.81
CA ASN A 46 11.79 5.33 -4.83
C ASN A 46 12.31 4.55 -3.62
N LYS A 47 12.80 5.24 -2.60
CA LYS A 47 13.12 4.67 -1.29
C LYS A 47 11.96 4.86 -0.34
N VAL A 48 11.80 3.91 0.57
CA VAL A 48 10.75 3.94 1.58
C VAL A 48 11.38 4.21 2.94
N LEU A 49 10.91 5.27 3.60
CA LEU A 49 11.24 5.59 4.98
C LEU A 49 10.02 5.34 5.87
N LYS A 50 10.26 4.99 7.13
CA LYS A 50 9.22 4.92 8.16
C LYS A 50 9.45 6.04 9.18
N TYR A 51 8.42 6.87 9.37
CA TYR A 51 8.36 7.80 10.49
C TYR A 51 7.68 7.11 11.66
N THR A 52 8.28 7.24 12.84
CA THR A 52 7.66 6.86 14.11
C THR A 52 7.78 8.03 15.08
N HIS A 53 6.68 8.40 15.73
CA HIS A 53 6.69 9.46 16.75
C HIS A 53 7.68 9.11 17.88
N GLY A 54 8.60 10.03 18.18
CA GLY A 54 9.65 9.84 19.19
C GLY A 54 10.98 9.27 18.65
N GLU A 55 10.94 8.42 17.61
CA GLU A 55 12.14 7.87 16.98
C GLU A 55 12.58 8.65 15.73
N GLY A 56 11.64 9.34 15.08
CA GLY A 56 11.89 10.11 13.87
C GLY A 56 11.82 9.25 12.60
N LEU A 57 12.62 9.59 11.60
CA LEU A 57 12.64 8.90 10.30
C LEU A 57 13.71 7.79 10.29
N THR A 58 13.30 6.59 9.90
CA THR A 58 14.17 5.42 9.74
C THR A 58 14.08 4.91 8.30
N SER A 59 15.20 4.44 7.75
CA SER A 59 15.19 3.81 6.43
C SER A 59 14.66 2.39 6.54
N THR A 60 13.82 1.99 5.60
CA THR A 60 13.43 0.60 5.44
C THR A 60 14.32 -0.11 4.41
N GLU A 61 14.23 -1.43 4.34
CA GLU A 61 14.86 -2.24 3.29
C GLU A 61 14.04 -2.28 1.99
N ILE A 62 12.87 -1.66 1.98
CA ILE A 62 11.95 -1.68 0.83
C ILE A 62 12.47 -0.73 -0.25
N ILE A 63 12.65 -1.28 -1.45
CA ILE A 63 13.04 -0.54 -2.64
C ILE A 63 11.90 -0.67 -3.65
N LEU A 64 11.36 0.46 -4.10
CA LEU A 64 10.33 0.46 -5.13
C LEU A 64 11.01 0.41 -6.51
N PRO A 65 10.67 -0.57 -7.36
CA PRO A 65 11.33 -0.73 -8.66
C PRO A 65 10.94 0.36 -9.67
N GLU A 66 9.82 1.04 -9.44
CA GLU A 66 9.31 2.11 -10.29
C GLU A 66 8.55 3.16 -9.46
N PHE A 67 8.24 4.30 -10.07
CA PHE A 67 7.33 5.28 -9.48
C PHE A 67 5.94 4.67 -9.34
N CYS A 68 5.32 4.93 -8.19
CA CYS A 68 3.98 4.46 -7.87
C CYS A 68 2.99 5.61 -8.04
N ASP A 69 1.80 5.30 -8.54
CA ASP A 69 0.71 6.26 -8.66
C ASP A 69 -0.17 6.24 -7.40
N HIS A 70 -0.19 5.10 -6.70
CA HIS A 70 -0.99 4.90 -5.51
C HIS A 70 -0.25 4.05 -4.49
N VAL A 71 -0.40 4.41 -3.22
CA VAL A 71 0.36 3.86 -2.09
C VAL A 71 -0.56 3.78 -0.90
N GLU A 72 -0.64 2.60 -0.30
CA GLU A 72 -1.45 2.32 0.87
C GLU A 72 -0.62 1.46 1.85
N VAL A 73 -0.90 1.57 3.14
CA VAL A 73 -0.33 0.66 4.14
C VAL A 73 -1.46 -0.15 4.74
N ILE A 74 -1.33 -1.46 4.64
CA ILE A 74 -2.28 -2.41 5.24
C ILE A 74 -1.63 -3.12 6.41
N LYS A 75 -2.43 -3.45 7.42
CA LYS A 75 -1.98 -4.24 8.57
C LYS A 75 -2.46 -5.66 8.41
N ILE A 76 -1.54 -6.62 8.43
CA ILE A 76 -1.84 -8.05 8.39
C ILE A 76 -1.17 -8.72 9.58
N GLY A 77 -2.01 -9.26 10.47
CA GLY A 77 -1.57 -9.73 11.78
C GLY A 77 -0.91 -8.58 12.56
N THR A 78 0.39 -8.75 12.85
CA THR A 78 1.20 -7.75 13.56
C THR A 78 2.11 -6.92 12.64
N ARG A 79 2.06 -7.14 11.32
CA ARG A 79 2.97 -6.53 10.36
C ARG A 79 2.24 -5.50 9.48
N ASP A 80 2.88 -4.36 9.29
CA ASP A 80 2.51 -3.39 8.25
C ASP A 80 3.11 -3.85 6.91
N ILE A 81 2.29 -3.81 5.86
CA ILE A 81 2.69 -4.14 4.50
C ILE A 81 2.39 -2.92 3.63
N LEU A 82 3.40 -2.46 2.91
CA LEU A 82 3.27 -1.37 1.96
C LEU A 82 2.74 -1.93 0.64
N VAL A 83 1.53 -1.51 0.28
CA VAL A 83 0.91 -1.84 -1.01
C VAL A 83 1.09 -0.68 -1.95
N THR A 84 1.74 -0.91 -3.09
CA THR A 84 1.92 0.13 -4.10
C THR A 84 1.43 -0.32 -5.46
N LEU A 85 0.81 0.62 -6.19
CA LEU A 85 0.41 0.43 -7.57
C LEU A 85 1.29 1.32 -8.45
N GLY A 86 2.09 0.68 -9.30
CA GLY A 86 2.93 1.33 -10.29
C GLY A 86 2.14 1.81 -11.51
N SER A 87 2.70 2.81 -12.21
CA SER A 87 2.12 3.40 -13.42
C SER A 87 1.91 2.43 -14.59
N ARG A 88 2.49 1.23 -14.51
CA ARG A 88 2.35 0.17 -15.51
C ARG A 88 1.34 -0.89 -15.11
N ASN A 89 0.38 -0.55 -14.24
CA ASN A 89 -0.63 -1.47 -13.72
C ASN A 89 -0.02 -2.66 -12.94
N ARG A 90 1.14 -2.44 -12.32
CA ARG A 90 1.87 -3.43 -11.52
C ARG A 90 1.64 -3.19 -10.04
N LEU A 91 1.13 -4.21 -9.35
CA LEU A 91 0.89 -4.19 -7.92
C LEU A 91 2.11 -4.79 -7.22
N PHE A 92 2.61 -4.09 -6.21
CA PHE A 92 3.74 -4.51 -5.39
C PHE A 92 3.36 -4.55 -3.92
N PHE A 93 3.84 -5.55 -3.20
CA PHE A 93 3.83 -5.62 -1.73
C PHE A 93 5.27 -5.54 -1.23
N ASP A 94 5.58 -4.55 -0.40
CA ASP A 94 6.93 -4.29 0.11
C ASP A 94 8.00 -4.29 -1.00
N GLY A 95 7.66 -3.75 -2.18
CA GLY A 95 8.54 -3.68 -3.36
C GLY A 95 8.61 -4.95 -4.21
N VAL A 96 7.98 -6.04 -3.79
CA VAL A 96 7.90 -7.30 -4.58
C VAL A 96 6.64 -7.29 -5.43
N GLU A 97 6.77 -7.51 -6.74
CA GLU A 97 5.62 -7.58 -7.64
C GLU A 97 4.77 -8.80 -7.32
N VAL A 98 3.47 -8.57 -7.17
CA VAL A 98 2.47 -9.63 -6.94
C VAL A 98 1.48 -9.76 -8.10
N ALA A 99 1.28 -8.71 -8.91
CA ALA A 99 0.44 -8.75 -10.10
C ALA A 99 0.82 -7.63 -11.10
N ASN A 100 0.44 -7.78 -12.38
CA ASN A 100 0.79 -6.84 -13.47
C ASN A 100 -0.39 -6.38 -14.34
N ASN A 101 -1.62 -6.67 -13.90
CA ASN A 101 -2.84 -6.32 -14.59
C ASN A 101 -3.81 -5.55 -13.70
N ILE A 102 -3.33 -4.92 -12.62
CA ILE A 102 -4.16 -4.21 -11.64
C ILE A 102 -4.27 -2.75 -12.04
N THR A 103 -5.48 -2.21 -12.11
CA THR A 103 -5.75 -0.83 -12.53
C THR A 103 -6.12 0.10 -11.38
N SER A 104 -6.66 -0.45 -10.29
CA SER A 104 -6.92 0.31 -9.07
C SER A 104 -6.97 -0.61 -7.86
N ILE A 105 -6.73 -0.04 -6.68
CA ILE A 105 -6.86 -0.73 -5.41
C ILE A 105 -7.76 0.06 -4.47
N CYS A 106 -8.37 -0.63 -3.51
CA CYS A 106 -9.11 -0.05 -2.41
C CYS A 106 -8.93 -0.95 -1.18
N THR A 107 -8.48 -0.36 -0.08
CA THR A 107 -8.25 -1.05 1.19
C THR A 107 -9.50 -0.96 2.06
N HIS A 108 -9.90 -2.09 2.63
CA HIS A 108 -10.92 -2.19 3.67
C HIS A 108 -10.35 -3.01 4.83
N SER A 109 -10.94 -2.92 6.02
CA SER A 109 -10.41 -3.50 7.26
C SER A 109 -9.93 -4.96 7.13
N ASP A 110 -10.67 -5.79 6.39
CA ASP A 110 -10.38 -7.22 6.23
C ASP A 110 -10.11 -7.62 4.77
N PHE A 111 -10.24 -6.69 3.82
CA PHE A 111 -10.24 -7.00 2.40
C PHE A 111 -9.46 -5.97 1.57
N LEU A 112 -8.74 -6.46 0.57
CA LEU A 112 -8.19 -5.66 -0.51
C LEU A 112 -9.03 -5.90 -1.76
N LEU A 113 -9.61 -4.83 -2.26
CA LEU A 113 -10.35 -4.81 -3.52
C LEU A 113 -9.43 -4.34 -4.62
N LEU A 114 -9.40 -5.08 -5.72
CA LEU A 114 -8.54 -4.82 -6.86
C LEU A 114 -9.39 -4.82 -8.12
N THR A 115 -9.23 -3.81 -8.98
CA THR A 115 -9.76 -3.88 -10.34
C THR A 115 -8.66 -4.30 -11.30
N THR A 116 -9.02 -5.07 -12.33
CA THR A 116 -8.06 -5.53 -13.34
C THR A 116 -8.31 -4.89 -14.71
N GLN A 117 -7.30 -4.92 -15.57
CA GLN A 117 -7.41 -4.52 -16.98
C GLN A 117 -8.46 -5.33 -17.75
N GLN A 118 -8.82 -6.52 -17.27
CA GLN A 118 -9.87 -7.36 -17.86
C GLN A 118 -11.27 -7.03 -17.30
N HIS A 119 -11.46 -5.86 -16.69
CA HIS A 119 -12.73 -5.42 -16.12
C HIS A 119 -13.29 -6.33 -15.02
N ALA A 120 -12.41 -7.05 -14.30
CA ALA A 120 -12.79 -7.87 -13.16
C ALA A 120 -12.54 -7.12 -11.85
N LEU A 121 -13.43 -7.34 -10.87
CA LEU A 121 -13.22 -6.97 -9.48
C LEU A 121 -12.75 -8.21 -8.71
N VAL A 122 -11.54 -8.17 -8.18
CA VAL A 122 -10.96 -9.22 -7.35
C VAL A 122 -11.00 -8.76 -5.91
N THR A 123 -11.50 -9.62 -5.02
CA THR A 123 -11.51 -9.38 -3.57
C THR A 123 -10.57 -10.37 -2.91
N VAL A 124 -9.64 -9.86 -2.13
CA VAL A 124 -8.62 -10.64 -1.44
C VAL A 124 -8.81 -10.44 0.05
N ARG A 125 -8.86 -11.52 0.83
CA ARG A 125 -8.83 -11.41 2.30
C ARG A 125 -7.42 -11.06 2.76
N MET A 126 -7.34 -10.12 3.69
CA MET A 126 -6.08 -9.66 4.28
C MET A 126 -5.72 -10.51 5.50
N ASP A 127 -5.55 -11.81 5.28
CA ASP A 127 -5.06 -12.75 6.29
C ASP A 127 -3.67 -13.30 5.88
N GLU A 128 -2.88 -13.73 6.86
CA GLU A 128 -1.49 -14.20 6.64
C GLU A 128 -1.42 -15.36 5.64
N PHE A 129 -2.45 -16.21 5.60
CA PHE A 129 -2.52 -17.36 4.71
C PHE A 129 -2.87 -16.97 3.26
N ALA A 130 -3.70 -15.96 3.07
CA ALA A 130 -4.12 -15.48 1.77
C ALA A 130 -2.98 -14.76 1.05
N LEU A 131 -2.18 -13.96 1.76
CA LEU A 131 -1.01 -13.29 1.18
C LEU A 131 0.07 -14.24 0.70
N SER A 132 0.39 -15.27 1.48
CA SER A 132 1.38 -16.27 1.07
C SER A 132 0.97 -16.98 -0.23
N LYS A 133 -0.34 -17.14 -0.47
CA LYS A 133 -0.87 -17.66 -1.74
C LYS A 133 -0.88 -16.62 -2.85
N PHE A 134 -1.08 -15.35 -2.51
CA PHE A 134 -1.07 -14.23 -3.46
C PHE A 134 0.28 -14.10 -4.19
N SER A 135 1.37 -14.44 -3.51
CA SER A 135 2.72 -14.47 -4.10
C SER A 135 2.98 -15.65 -5.05
N MET A 136 2.13 -16.70 -5.05
CA MET A 136 2.39 -17.94 -5.81
C MET A 136 1.41 -18.22 -6.95
N SER A 137 0.22 -17.63 -6.95
CA SER A 137 -0.75 -17.84 -8.01
C SER A 137 -1.04 -16.53 -8.72
N THR A 138 -0.51 -16.44 -9.94
CA THR A 138 -1.02 -15.57 -11.01
C THR A 138 -2.54 -15.44 -10.83
N LEU A 139 -3.05 -14.22 -10.80
CA LEU A 139 -4.48 -13.92 -10.93
C LEU A 139 -4.98 -14.34 -12.34
N SER A 140 -4.78 -15.61 -12.72
CA SER A 140 -5.55 -16.25 -13.77
C SER A 140 -6.94 -16.41 -13.17
N ILE A 141 -7.75 -15.38 -13.39
CA ILE A 141 -9.18 -15.42 -13.16
C ILE A 141 -9.67 -16.66 -13.93
N LYS A 142 -9.92 -17.76 -13.23
CA LYS A 142 -10.88 -18.74 -13.72
C LYS A 142 -12.20 -18.01 -13.64
N SER A 143 -12.65 -17.51 -14.78
CA SER A 143 -14.02 -17.10 -15.00
C SER A 143 -14.90 -18.13 -14.30
N TRP A 144 -15.76 -17.68 -13.38
CA TRP A 144 -16.75 -18.56 -12.78
C TRP A 144 -17.60 -19.07 -13.94
N GLY A 145 -17.29 -20.29 -14.39
CA GLY A 145 -18.09 -20.99 -15.36
C GLY A 145 -19.46 -21.09 -14.73
N ILE A 146 -20.47 -20.63 -15.42
CA ILE A 146 -21.80 -21.15 -15.19
C ILE A 146 -21.65 -22.63 -15.55
N ASP A 147 -21.49 -23.48 -14.53
CA ASP A 147 -21.68 -24.91 -14.69
C ASP A 147 -23.17 -25.09 -15.01
N THR A 148 -23.51 -24.95 -16.29
CA THR A 148 -24.76 -25.52 -16.79
C THR A 148 -24.59 -27.02 -16.68
N ASP A 149 -25.12 -27.57 -15.60
CA ASP A 149 -25.50 -28.98 -15.50
C ASP A 149 -26.48 -29.27 -16.64
N GLU A 150 -25.96 -29.65 -17.80
CA GLU A 150 -26.75 -30.24 -18.87
C GLU A 150 -26.91 -31.73 -18.56
N SER A 151 -27.76 -32.01 -17.57
CA SER A 151 -28.38 -33.33 -17.41
C SER A 151 -29.74 -33.32 -18.11
N THR A 152 -29.76 -33.70 -19.39
CA THR A 152 -30.91 -34.38 -20.03
C THR A 152 -30.49 -35.04 -21.33
#